data_AF-A0A0G1H1A2-F1
#
_entry.id   AF-A0A0G1H1A2-F1
#
_cell.length_a   1.000
_cell.length_b   1.000
_cell.length_c   1.000
_cell.angle_alpha   90.00
_cell.angle_beta   90.00
_cell.angle_gamma   90.00
#
_symmetry.space_group_name_H-M   'P 1'
#
loop_
_entity.id
_entity.type
_entity.pdbx_description
1 polymer ?
#
loop_
_entity_poly.entity_id
_entity_poly.type
_entity_poly.pdbx_seq_one_letter_code
_entity_poly.pdbx_strand_id
1 'polypeptide(L)'
;MLATKEELKTLAAKGDLTVLATKEELKTLATKKDLDELAGDVVRIENKVDEIDSRLSGVETKLIGVETRLDSVEVKLGSIESKLDNIVLSVKTVPRMKEIIQDKLGVEV
;
A
#
# COMPACT_ATOMS: atom_id res chain seq x y z
N MET A 1 47.94 62.47 -12.55
CA MET A 1 47.97 61.81 -13.87
C MET A 1 46.55 61.65 -14.36
N LEU A 2 46.28 61.96 -15.62
CA LEU A 2 45.02 61.65 -16.30
C LEU A 2 45.23 60.37 -17.13
N ALA A 3 44.20 59.54 -17.25
CA ALA A 3 44.25 58.36 -18.10
C ALA A 3 44.48 58.74 -19.58
N THR A 4 45.26 57.95 -20.28
CA THR A 4 45.57 58.12 -21.70
C THR A 4 44.46 57.54 -22.59
N LYS A 5 44.39 58.00 -23.84
CA LYS A 5 43.42 57.50 -24.82
C LYS A 5 43.57 56.01 -25.12
N GLU A 6 44.79 55.47 -25.04
CA GLU A 6 45.04 54.04 -25.23
C GLU A 6 44.58 53.23 -24.02
N GLU A 7 44.74 53.74 -22.80
CA GLU A 7 44.21 53.12 -21.57
C GLU A 7 42.68 53.04 -21.56
N LEU A 8 41.98 53.94 -22.27
CA LEU A 8 40.52 53.92 -22.38
C LEU A 8 40.00 52.89 -23.39
N LYS A 9 40.80 52.48 -24.38
CA LYS A 9 40.36 51.49 -25.40
C LYS A 9 40.22 50.08 -24.85
N THR A 10 40.87 49.77 -23.73
CA THR A 10 40.80 48.46 -23.07
C THR A 10 39.61 48.33 -22.12
N LEU A 11 38.88 49.41 -21.86
CA LEU A 11 37.66 49.37 -21.05
C LEU A 11 36.49 48.87 -21.89
N ALA A 12 35.66 48.01 -21.29
CA ALA A 12 34.41 47.58 -21.90
C ALA A 12 33.53 48.79 -22.25
N ALA A 13 33.06 48.85 -23.49
CA ALA A 13 32.07 49.82 -23.92
C ALA A 13 30.71 49.47 -23.33
N LYS A 14 29.81 50.46 -23.23
CA LYS A 14 28.45 50.25 -22.71
C LYS A 14 27.67 49.20 -23.52
N GLY A 15 27.95 49.07 -24.82
CA GLY A 15 27.37 48.04 -25.68
C GLY A 15 27.80 46.61 -25.28
N ASP A 16 29.03 46.44 -24.83
CA ASP A 16 29.59 45.14 -24.44
C ASP A 16 28.89 44.54 -23.21
N LEU A 17 28.26 45.39 -22.39
CA LEU A 17 27.54 44.98 -21.18
C LEU A 17 26.08 44.56 -21.43
N THR A 18 25.54 44.78 -22.63
CA THR A 18 24.13 44.49 -22.95
C THR A 18 23.78 43.01 -22.96
N VAL A 19 24.79 42.14 -23.05
CA VAL A 19 24.63 40.67 -22.98
C VAL A 19 24.58 40.14 -21.54
N LEU A 20 24.84 40.98 -20.53
CA LEU A 20 24.82 40.57 -19.13
C LEU A 20 23.40 40.62 -18.58
N ALA A 21 23.03 39.62 -17.78
CA ALA A 21 21.77 39.60 -17.07
C ALA A 21 21.67 40.79 -16.11
N THR A 22 20.52 41.46 -16.12
CA THR A 22 20.17 42.53 -15.21
C THR A 22 19.83 41.98 -13.83
N LYS A 23 19.95 42.85 -12.82
CA LYS A 23 19.58 42.49 -11.44
C LYS A 23 18.11 42.05 -11.31
N GLU A 24 17.21 42.63 -12.11
CA GLU A 24 15.79 42.27 -12.10
C GLU A 24 15.56 40.88 -12.70
N GLU A 25 16.29 40.51 -13.76
CA GLU A 25 16.22 39.17 -14.35
C GLU A 25 16.75 38.09 -13.39
N LEU A 26 17.73 38.41 -12.53
CA LEU A 26 18.27 37.44 -11.57
C LEU A 26 17.37 37.20 -10.34
N LYS A 27 16.43 38.11 -10.01
CA LYS A 27 15.55 37.97 -8.84
C LYS A 27 14.56 36.81 -8.95
N THR A 28 14.28 36.34 -10.16
CA THR A 28 13.35 35.24 -10.41
C THR A 28 14.02 33.88 -10.30
N LEU A 29 15.35 33.83 -10.22
CA LEU A 29 16.09 32.59 -10.05
C LEU A 29 15.92 32.06 -8.63
N ALA A 30 15.76 30.74 -8.52
CA ALA A 30 15.78 30.06 -7.24
C ALA A 30 17.11 30.34 -6.53
N THR A 31 17.01 30.68 -5.26
CA THR A 31 18.13 30.88 -4.37
C THR A 31 18.57 29.55 -3.78
N LYS A 32 19.76 29.53 -3.18
CA LYS A 32 20.24 28.38 -2.41
C LYS A 32 19.22 27.96 -1.33
N LYS A 33 18.56 28.92 -0.68
CA LYS A 33 17.56 28.65 0.35
C LYS A 33 16.38 27.87 -0.20
N ASP A 34 15.88 28.24 -1.38
CA ASP A 34 14.75 27.54 -2.02
C ASP A 34 15.12 26.09 -2.34
N LEU A 35 16.38 25.85 -2.75
CA LEU A 35 16.90 24.50 -2.99
C LEU A 35 17.08 23.69 -1.71
N ASP A 36 17.56 24.32 -0.63
CA ASP A 36 17.70 23.67 0.69
C ASP A 36 16.32 23.29 1.27
N GLU A 37 15.30 24.14 1.09
CA GLU A 37 13.91 23.84 1.46
C GLU A 37 13.35 22.67 0.66
N LEU A 38 13.55 22.67 -0.66
CA LEU A 38 13.14 21.57 -1.53
C LEU A 38 13.82 20.24 -1.17
N ALA A 39 15.12 20.27 -0.85
CA ALA A 39 15.85 19.10 -0.39
C ALA A 39 15.28 18.56 0.92
N GLY A 40 14.92 19.44 1.85
CA GLY A 40 14.24 19.06 3.10
C GLY A 40 12.86 18.43 2.85
N ASP A 41 12.11 18.94 1.89
CA ASP A 41 10.82 18.37 1.50
C ASP A 41 10.98 16.98 0.87
N VAL A 42 12.00 16.78 0.01
CA VAL A 42 12.32 15.47 -0.57
C VAL A 42 12.65 14.45 0.52
N VAL A 43 13.51 14.79 1.48
CA VAL A 43 13.83 13.91 2.62
C VAL A 43 12.59 13.57 3.44
N ARG A 44 11.68 14.54 3.64
CA ARG A 44 10.42 14.28 4.36
C ARG A 44 9.50 13.34 3.57
N ILE A 45 9.49 13.44 2.24
CA ILE A 45 8.73 12.54 1.37
C ILE A 45 9.32 11.13 1.41
N GLU A 46 10.65 10.99 1.30
CA GLU A 46 11.35 9.70 1.39
C GLU A 46 10.99 8.97 2.68
N ASN A 47 11.10 9.65 3.83
CA ASN A 47 10.72 9.07 5.12
C ASN A 47 9.24 8.62 5.19
N LYS A 48 8.33 9.36 4.56
CA LYS A 48 6.90 8.98 4.50
C LYS A 48 6.69 7.77 3.59
N VAL A 49 7.45 7.65 2.51
CA VAL A 49 7.40 6.51 1.61
C VAL A 49 7.87 5.25 2.35
N ASP A 50 8.97 5.31 3.09
CA ASP A 50 9.46 4.20 3.92
C ASP A 50 8.44 3.74 4.98
N GLU A 51 7.72 4.69 5.60
CA GLU A 51 6.65 4.38 6.55
C GLU A 51 5.46 3.69 5.85
N ILE A 52 5.08 4.17 4.66
CA ILE A 52 4.02 3.56 3.85
C ILE A 52 4.40 2.13 3.47
N ASP A 53 5.62 1.91 3.00
CA ASP A 53 6.12 0.58 2.63
C ASP A 53 6.05 -0.38 3.82
N SER A 54 6.53 0.05 5.00
CA SER A 54 6.46 -0.73 6.23
C SER A 54 5.01 -1.09 6.61
N ARG A 55 4.08 -0.14 6.47
CA ARG A 55 2.65 -0.37 6.74
C ARG A 55 2.04 -1.35 5.73
N LEU A 56 2.40 -1.25 4.45
CA LEU A 56 1.93 -2.14 3.40
C LEU A 56 2.42 -3.58 3.62
N SER A 57 3.69 -3.78 3.98
CA SER A 57 4.19 -5.12 4.37
C SER A 57 3.44 -5.70 5.57
N GLY A 58 3.08 -4.85 6.55
CA GLY A 58 2.25 -5.25 7.68
C GLY A 58 0.82 -5.65 7.29
N VAL A 59 0.23 -4.98 6.30
CA VAL A 59 -1.08 -5.33 5.74
C VAL A 59 -1.01 -6.65 4.97
N GLU A 60 0.00 -6.84 4.13
CA GLU A 60 0.23 -8.08 3.37
C GLU A 60 0.31 -9.30 4.30
N THR A 61 1.11 -9.20 5.37
CA THR A 61 1.24 -10.26 6.39
C THR A 61 -0.11 -10.60 7.05
N LYS A 62 -0.92 -9.58 7.37
CA LYS A 62 -2.25 -9.80 7.96
C LYS A 62 -3.21 -10.46 6.97
N LEU A 63 -3.14 -10.11 5.69
CA LEU A 63 -3.98 -10.71 4.64
C LEU A 63 -3.64 -12.19 4.43
N ILE A 64 -2.34 -12.54 4.39
CA ILE A 64 -1.90 -13.95 4.37
C ILE A 64 -2.47 -14.71 5.58
N GLY A 65 -2.44 -14.09 6.77
CA GLY A 65 -3.03 -14.67 7.97
C GLY A 65 -4.56 -14.84 7.90
N VAL A 66 -5.27 -13.94 7.22
CA VAL A 66 -6.71 -14.07 6.97
C VAL A 66 -7.00 -15.20 5.99
N GLU A 67 -6.26 -15.28 4.89
CA GLU A 67 -6.39 -16.34 3.88
C GLU A 67 -6.23 -17.72 4.51
N THR A 68 -5.14 -17.95 5.26
CA THR A 68 -4.90 -19.21 5.97
C THR A 68 -6.05 -19.59 6.93
N ARG A 69 -6.63 -18.59 7.62
CA ARG A 69 -7.76 -18.83 8.53
C ARG A 69 -9.03 -19.20 7.77
N LEU A 70 -9.27 -18.58 6.61
CA LEU A 70 -10.41 -18.90 5.76
C LEU A 70 -10.29 -20.31 5.18
N ASP A 71 -9.12 -20.72 4.72
CA ASP A 71 -8.86 -22.11 4.29
C ASP A 71 -9.18 -23.11 5.41
N SER A 72 -8.75 -22.82 6.65
CA SER A 72 -9.06 -23.68 7.79
C SER A 72 -10.57 -23.72 8.11
N VAL A 73 -11.29 -22.62 7.91
CA VAL A 73 -12.74 -22.56 8.11
C VAL A 73 -13.45 -23.40 7.05
N GLU A 74 -13.06 -23.29 5.78
CA GLU A 74 -13.60 -24.08 4.68
C GLU A 74 -13.48 -25.58 4.94
N VAL A 75 -12.29 -26.05 5.34
CA VAL A 75 -12.06 -27.46 5.70
C VAL A 75 -12.95 -27.92 6.86
N LYS A 76 -13.10 -27.10 7.91
CA LYS A 76 -13.95 -27.44 9.05
C LYS A 76 -15.42 -27.50 8.66
N LEU A 77 -15.90 -26.58 7.82
CA LEU A 77 -17.27 -26.59 7.32
C LEU A 77 -17.55 -27.84 6.49
N GLY A 78 -16.65 -28.22 5.57
CA GLY A 78 -16.81 -29.48 4.82
C GLY A 78 -16.85 -30.74 5.71
N SER A 79 -16.08 -30.75 6.80
CA SER A 79 -16.17 -31.82 7.80
C SER A 79 -17.51 -31.83 8.56
N ILE A 80 -18.05 -30.66 8.89
CA ILE A 80 -19.35 -30.51 9.54
C ILE A 80 -20.48 -30.97 8.61
N GLU A 81 -20.45 -30.57 7.34
CA GLU A 81 -21.41 -30.99 6.31
C GLU A 81 -21.44 -32.53 6.21
N SER A 82 -20.28 -33.17 6.10
CA SER A 82 -20.17 -34.64 6.05
C SER A 82 -20.74 -35.33 7.31
N LYS A 83 -20.52 -34.75 8.50
CA LYS A 83 -21.08 -35.28 9.75
C LYS A 83 -22.60 -35.10 9.80
N LEU A 84 -23.11 -33.97 9.33
CA LEU A 84 -24.55 -33.71 9.24
C LEU A 84 -25.23 -34.69 8.27
N ASP A 85 -24.63 -34.97 7.11
CA ASP A 85 -25.15 -35.98 6.18
C ASP A 85 -25.29 -37.36 6.85
N ASN A 86 -24.26 -37.78 7.59
CA ASN A 86 -24.30 -39.04 8.35
C ASN A 86 -25.41 -39.06 9.42
N ILE A 87 -25.59 -37.95 10.13
CA ILE A 87 -26.66 -37.81 11.14
C ILE A 87 -28.04 -37.87 10.45
N VAL A 88 -28.22 -37.14 9.35
CA VAL A 88 -29.48 -37.14 8.59
C VAL A 88 -29.81 -38.54 8.09
N LEU A 89 -28.84 -39.28 7.55
CA LEU A 89 -29.01 -40.68 7.17
C LEU A 89 -29.43 -41.54 8.36
N SER A 90 -28.73 -41.43 9.49
CA SER A 90 -29.02 -42.20 10.71
C SER A 90 -30.41 -41.89 11.27
N VAL A 91 -30.84 -40.63 11.27
CA VAL A 91 -32.17 -40.23 11.74
C VAL A 91 -33.26 -40.75 10.80
N LYS A 92 -33.05 -40.70 9.48
CA LYS A 92 -34.01 -41.21 8.48
C LYS A 92 -34.24 -42.72 8.58
N THR A 93 -33.30 -43.50 9.13
CA THR A 93 -33.47 -44.95 9.28
C THR A 93 -34.25 -45.34 10.54
N VAL A 94 -34.36 -44.45 11.54
CA VAL A 94 -35.05 -44.73 12.81
C VAL A 94 -36.51 -45.19 12.64
N PRO A 95 -37.35 -44.53 11.81
CA PRO A 95 -38.74 -44.98 11.62
C PRO A 95 -38.85 -46.40 11.08
N ARG A 96 -38.03 -46.75 10.10
CA ARG A 96 -38.00 -48.11 9.53
C ARG A 96 -37.53 -49.15 10.54
N MET A 97 -36.54 -48.81 11.37
CA MET A 97 -36.11 -49.70 12.46
C MET A 97 -37.23 -49.90 13.47
N LYS A 98 -37.98 -48.83 13.79
CA LYS A 98 -39.15 -48.88 14.67
C LYS A 98 -40.23 -49.81 14.14
N GLU A 99 -40.63 -49.66 12.87
CA GLU A 99 -41.62 -50.53 12.21
C GLU A 99 -41.21 -52.02 12.29
N ILE A 100 -39.96 -52.34 11.95
CA ILE A 100 -39.44 -53.71 12.00
C ILE A 100 -39.51 -54.31 13.42
N ILE A 101 -39.27 -53.50 14.45
CA ILE A 101 -39.33 -53.95 15.85
C ILE A 101 -40.79 -54.19 16.27
N GLN A 102 -41.70 -53.28 15.92
CA GLN A 102 -43.13 -53.42 16.20
C GLN A 102 -43.69 -54.72 15.59
N ASP A 103 -43.39 -54.97 14.31
CA ASP A 103 -43.82 -56.17 13.58
C ASP A 103 -43.30 -57.47 14.22
N LYS A 104 -42.03 -57.47 14.67
CA LYS A 104 -41.41 -58.68 15.25
C LYS A 104 -41.91 -59.02 16.65
N LEU A 105 -42.26 -58.01 17.44
CA LEU A 105 -42.65 -58.20 18.84
C LEU A 105 -44.18 -58.24 19.04
N GLY A 106 -44.96 -57.86 18.03
CA GLY A 106 -46.42 -57.82 18.13
C GLY A 106 -46.93 -56.82 19.17
N VAL A 107 -46.13 -55.79 19.48
CA VAL A 107 -46.47 -54.72 20.41
C VAL A 107 -46.24 -53.36 19.75
N GLU A 108 -47.11 -52.40 20.08
CA GLU A 108 -46.90 -51.01 19.68
C GLU A 108 -45.82 -50.39 20.58
N VAL A 109 -44.64 -50.16 20.01
CA VAL A 109 -43.51 -49.47 20.64
C VAL A 109 -43.51 -48.00 20.25
#